data_AF-A0A9D9JMX4-F1
#
_entry.id   AF-A0A9D9JMX4-F1
#
_cell.length_a   1.000
_cell.length_b   1.000
_cell.length_c   1.000
_cell.angle_alpha   90.00
_cell.angle_beta   90.00
_cell.angle_gamma   90.00
#
_symmetry.space_group_name_H-M   'P 1'
#
loop_
_entity.id
_entity.type
_entity.pdbx_description
1 polymer ?
#
loop_
_entity_poly.entity_id
_entity_poly.type
_entity_poly.pdbx_seq_one_letter_code
_entity_poly.pdbx_strand_id
1 'polypeptide(L)'
;MSLHWTGQPFVDAGLAALLAASGASQLSDVTATHLDIAVRELERILLSDQALGIGLEKSFAKSTLSQVFPNSELVNPSNWSKGPEGVRAKYRTALKEDLARAKEALHAERGDRLCGICGELRPSAGFVMLRRDRFPLLSGAVNFYPGFVYGVALCGLCALALRFSVASLLRVGERGRLWFLHCPSDIVAARIAQEYGWGHFRRLIAANQPLDFYGDWRTSGNSGAILCLLCQLLWKFSSQLRTIYQHGIPTVAYVFSNDNRGGYVEGIPVPTSILDFLQSLYLESVDAFDQFERELLRVDTGRDKREEAQRARFVAHIADRIVRAEPIVGASLVEQRLLGGWIAHRIYLQEVNGMNEAVLALLERTGIALAQHERGKKLIGRLERAPARDVRAVLLDLVREGVLSGRELAALLPPNEPTSAQIVRDVLLAVVYEYQRCNEVGESFPRLVGGWAIPEPDEVVRRLERIAADLIRTLPNRRQWIADLMTARKTAQIRATYLRALRSGAMSLVDFLFLVPLGDVTQAWVLRDYLLAFLFELGREAVPTDIELVEGEEGATDEVSVLAE
;
A
#
# COMPACT_ATOMS: atom_id res chain seq x y z
N MET A 1 28.27 -26.19 -8.96
CA MET A 1 26.97 -25.53 -9.13
C MET A 1 26.74 -24.58 -7.96
N SER A 2 26.14 -23.42 -8.16
CA SER A 2 25.85 -22.45 -7.08
C SER A 2 24.41 -22.57 -6.55
N LEU A 3 24.13 -21.97 -5.39
CA LEU A 3 22.76 -21.71 -4.93
C LEU A 3 22.28 -20.40 -5.54
N HIS A 4 20.98 -20.32 -5.83
CA HIS A 4 20.29 -19.14 -6.34
C HIS A 4 18.81 -19.21 -5.91
N TRP A 5 18.12 -18.09 -6.03
CA TRP A 5 16.68 -18.00 -5.77
C TRP A 5 15.90 -18.90 -6.72
N THR A 6 15.02 -19.73 -6.16
CA THR A 6 14.28 -20.76 -6.92
C THR A 6 12.98 -20.24 -7.50
N GLY A 7 12.49 -19.10 -7.01
CA GLY A 7 11.15 -18.58 -7.32
C GLY A 7 10.06 -19.27 -6.50
N GLN A 8 10.37 -20.33 -5.75
CA GLN A 8 9.42 -20.97 -4.84
C GLN A 8 9.49 -20.31 -3.45
N PRO A 9 8.39 -19.70 -2.96
CA PRO A 9 8.43 -18.81 -1.81
C PRO A 9 8.96 -19.44 -0.50
N PHE A 10 8.62 -20.69 -0.20
CA PHE A 10 9.02 -21.35 1.04
C PHE A 10 10.48 -21.80 1.02
N VAL A 11 10.95 -22.28 -0.14
CA VAL A 11 12.36 -22.63 -0.36
C VAL A 11 13.20 -21.37 -0.31
N ASP A 12 12.77 -20.29 -0.95
CA ASP A 12 13.48 -19.01 -0.94
C ASP A 12 13.50 -18.40 0.48
N ALA A 13 12.40 -18.44 1.23
CA ALA A 13 12.42 -18.07 2.66
C ALA A 13 13.45 -18.90 3.44
N GLY A 14 13.56 -20.18 3.13
CA GLY A 14 14.59 -21.08 3.66
C GLY A 14 16.01 -20.70 3.28
N LEU A 15 16.25 -20.38 2.01
CA LEU A 15 17.55 -19.95 1.49
C LEU A 15 18.01 -18.64 2.14
N ALA A 16 17.11 -17.68 2.35
CA ALA A 16 17.39 -16.44 3.06
C ALA A 16 17.88 -16.68 4.50
N ALA A 17 17.19 -17.55 5.23
CA ALA A 17 17.56 -17.93 6.59
C ALA A 17 18.87 -18.72 6.64
N LEU A 18 19.10 -19.60 5.67
CA LEU A 18 20.35 -20.34 5.52
C LEU A 18 21.52 -19.40 5.26
N LEU A 19 21.36 -18.44 4.33
CA LEU A 19 22.36 -17.44 4.02
C LEU A 19 22.74 -16.65 5.28
N ALA A 20 21.75 -16.13 6.00
CA ALA A 20 21.94 -15.41 7.26
C ALA A 20 22.69 -16.23 8.33
N ALA A 21 22.35 -17.52 8.48
CA ALA A 21 23.01 -18.39 9.45
C ALA A 21 24.43 -18.81 9.03
N SER A 22 24.69 -18.88 7.72
CA SER A 22 25.95 -19.40 7.18
C SER A 22 27.12 -18.42 7.24
N GLY A 23 26.82 -17.11 7.29
CA GLY A 23 27.81 -16.04 7.22
C GLY A 23 28.33 -15.72 5.81
N ALA A 24 27.84 -16.41 4.77
CA ALA A 24 28.13 -16.05 3.38
C ALA A 24 27.45 -14.72 3.00
N SER A 25 28.05 -13.98 2.06
CA SER A 25 27.54 -12.66 1.64
C SER A 25 26.41 -12.75 0.61
N GLN A 26 26.40 -13.80 -0.21
CA GLN A 26 25.41 -14.06 -1.26
C GLN A 26 25.21 -15.56 -1.44
N LEU A 27 24.07 -15.96 -2.02
CA LEU A 27 23.73 -17.39 -2.19
C LEU A 27 24.76 -18.14 -3.04
N SER A 28 25.32 -17.49 -4.06
CA SER A 28 26.30 -18.12 -4.95
C SER A 28 27.58 -18.56 -4.25
N ASP A 29 27.90 -17.96 -3.10
CA ASP A 29 29.13 -18.18 -2.35
C ASP A 29 28.96 -19.25 -1.25
N VAL A 30 27.77 -19.84 -1.14
CA VAL A 30 27.50 -20.89 -0.16
C VAL A 30 28.25 -22.17 -0.54
N THR A 31 29.10 -22.62 0.38
CA THR A 31 29.93 -23.83 0.26
C THR A 31 29.45 -24.92 1.22
N ALA A 32 30.02 -26.12 1.13
CA ALA A 32 29.72 -27.18 2.10
C ALA A 32 30.04 -26.77 3.55
N THR A 33 31.09 -25.98 3.77
CA THR A 33 31.44 -25.43 5.09
C THR A 33 30.39 -24.44 5.58
N HIS A 34 29.88 -23.58 4.69
CA HIS A 34 28.77 -22.67 5.01
C HIS A 34 27.51 -23.45 5.43
N LEU A 35 27.19 -24.58 4.76
CA LEU A 35 26.09 -25.46 5.15
C LEU A 35 26.31 -26.07 6.54
N ASP A 36 27.52 -26.51 6.87
CA ASP A 36 27.84 -27.05 8.21
C ASP A 36 27.62 -26.01 9.31
N ILE A 37 28.05 -24.76 9.08
CA ILE A 37 27.87 -23.64 10.03
C ILE A 37 26.38 -23.39 10.24
N ALA A 38 25.62 -23.25 9.15
CA ALA A 38 24.18 -22.98 9.21
C ALA A 38 23.42 -24.10 9.94
N VAL A 39 23.74 -25.37 9.67
CA VAL A 39 23.08 -26.53 10.30
C VAL A 39 23.36 -26.59 11.80
N ARG A 40 24.58 -26.26 12.25
CA ARG A 40 24.88 -26.17 13.68
C ARG A 40 24.03 -25.13 14.38
N GLU A 41 23.80 -23.99 13.73
CA GLU A 41 22.96 -22.93 14.29
C GLU A 41 21.48 -23.35 14.36
N LEU A 42 20.95 -23.97 13.29
CA LEU A 42 19.60 -24.51 13.29
C LEU A 42 19.40 -25.56 14.39
N GLU A 43 20.37 -26.47 14.56
CA GLU A 43 20.37 -27.47 15.62
C GLU A 43 20.36 -26.81 17.00
N ARG A 44 21.24 -25.83 17.23
CA ARG A 44 21.35 -25.11 18.51
C ARG A 44 20.03 -24.45 18.91
N ILE A 45 19.33 -23.83 17.96
CA ILE A 45 18.05 -23.16 18.21
C ILE A 45 16.93 -24.18 18.43
N LEU A 46 16.68 -25.08 17.47
CA LEU A 46 15.49 -25.94 17.49
C LEU A 46 15.56 -27.08 18.52
N LEU A 47 16.75 -27.42 19.02
CA LEU A 47 16.93 -28.42 20.09
C LEU A 47 17.13 -27.82 21.49
N SER A 48 17.07 -26.49 21.61
CA SER A 48 17.12 -25.81 22.90
C SER A 48 15.97 -26.23 23.82
N ASP A 49 16.18 -26.10 25.12
CA ASP A 49 15.14 -26.34 26.12
C ASP A 49 13.92 -25.44 25.88
N GLN A 50 14.16 -24.19 25.45
CA GLN A 50 13.13 -23.20 25.15
C GLN A 50 12.29 -23.56 23.91
N ALA A 51 12.92 -24.14 22.88
CA ALA A 51 12.19 -24.65 21.72
C ALA A 51 11.32 -25.87 22.08
N LEU A 52 11.84 -26.75 22.94
CA LEU A 52 11.17 -27.97 23.37
C LEU A 52 10.15 -27.72 24.49
N GLY A 53 10.20 -26.56 25.16
CA GLY A 53 9.32 -26.21 26.28
C GLY A 53 9.69 -26.92 27.59
N ILE A 54 10.96 -27.26 27.79
CA ILE A 54 11.43 -27.94 28.99
C ILE A 54 11.55 -26.90 30.12
N GLY A 55 10.81 -27.10 31.21
CA GLY A 55 10.78 -26.15 32.32
C GLY A 55 9.98 -24.87 32.04
N LEU A 56 9.13 -24.87 31.01
CA LEU A 56 8.33 -23.71 30.59
C LEU A 56 6.85 -24.10 30.42
N GLU A 57 5.96 -23.10 30.44
CA GLU A 57 4.51 -23.31 30.28
C GLU A 57 4.08 -23.74 28.87
N LYS A 58 4.92 -23.48 27.86
CA LYS A 58 4.61 -23.72 26.44
C LYS A 58 5.81 -24.30 25.69
N SER A 59 5.53 -25.13 24.69
CA SER A 59 6.53 -25.74 23.81
C SER A 59 6.37 -25.21 22.39
N PHE A 60 7.34 -24.45 21.90
CA PHE A 60 7.36 -23.93 20.52
C PHE A 60 7.20 -25.05 19.49
N ALA A 61 7.91 -26.16 19.70
CA ALA A 61 7.81 -27.34 18.84
C ALA A 61 6.36 -27.84 18.74
N LYS A 62 5.69 -28.10 19.87
CA LYS A 62 4.34 -28.69 19.87
C LYS A 62 3.22 -27.70 19.54
N SER A 63 3.44 -26.39 19.72
CA SER A 63 2.43 -25.37 19.43
C SER A 63 2.69 -24.70 18.07
N THR A 64 3.58 -23.72 18.04
CA THR A 64 3.78 -22.82 16.90
C THR A 64 4.39 -23.53 15.71
N LEU A 65 5.44 -24.33 15.91
CA LEU A 65 6.14 -25.03 14.81
C LEU A 65 5.24 -26.08 14.16
N SER A 66 4.28 -26.66 14.89
CA SER A 66 3.30 -27.60 14.35
C SER A 66 2.40 -26.97 13.27
N GLN A 67 2.26 -25.65 13.26
CA GLN A 67 1.53 -24.90 12.23
C GLN A 67 2.32 -24.73 10.93
N VAL A 68 3.62 -25.03 10.95
CA VAL A 68 4.52 -24.98 9.79
C VAL A 68 4.82 -26.38 9.28
N PHE A 69 5.23 -27.26 10.19
CA PHE A 69 5.67 -28.64 9.90
C PHE A 69 4.92 -29.64 10.78
N PRO A 70 3.63 -29.89 10.49
CA PRO A 70 2.81 -30.81 11.26
C PRO A 70 3.41 -32.22 11.20
N ASN A 71 3.44 -32.93 12.34
CA ASN A 71 4.00 -34.29 12.44
C ASN A 71 5.49 -34.44 12.06
N SER A 72 6.25 -33.35 11.98
CA SER A 72 7.71 -33.41 11.88
C SER A 72 8.35 -34.06 13.10
N GLU A 73 9.65 -34.33 13.06
CA GLU A 73 10.36 -35.07 14.10
C GLU A 73 10.26 -34.38 15.47
N LEU A 74 10.22 -33.05 15.49
CA LEU A 74 10.08 -32.22 16.69
C LEU A 74 8.67 -32.25 17.29
N VAL A 75 7.66 -32.47 16.45
CA VAL A 75 6.24 -32.38 16.80
C VAL A 75 5.63 -33.76 17.06
N ASN A 76 6.14 -34.80 16.40
CA ASN A 76 5.55 -36.13 16.40
C ASN A 76 5.54 -36.76 17.81
N PRO A 77 4.36 -37.07 18.39
CA PRO A 77 4.24 -37.60 19.74
C PRO A 77 5.05 -38.89 20.00
N SER A 78 5.23 -39.75 18.99
CA SER A 78 5.98 -41.00 19.13
C SER A 78 7.45 -40.78 19.51
N ASN A 79 8.06 -39.67 19.06
CA ASN A 79 9.44 -39.33 19.39
C ASN A 79 9.59 -38.84 20.83
N TRP A 80 8.51 -38.31 21.42
CA TRP A 80 8.47 -37.84 22.81
C TRP A 80 8.31 -38.97 23.84
N SER A 81 8.04 -40.20 23.42
CA SER A 81 7.93 -41.37 24.29
C SER A 81 9.20 -41.65 25.11
N LYS A 82 10.37 -41.24 24.60
CA LYS A 82 11.68 -41.32 25.28
C LYS A 82 12.11 -39.99 25.90
N GLY A 83 11.17 -39.08 26.14
CA GLY A 83 11.43 -37.73 26.59
C GLY A 83 12.13 -36.85 25.55
N PRO A 84 12.63 -35.67 25.96
CA PRO A 84 13.24 -34.69 25.04
C PRO A 84 14.48 -35.20 24.30
N GLU A 85 15.29 -36.06 24.92
CA GLU A 85 16.48 -36.63 24.27
C GLU A 85 16.13 -37.53 23.08
N GLY A 86 14.99 -38.25 23.14
CA GLY A 86 14.49 -39.02 22.00
C GLY A 86 14.21 -38.14 20.78
N VAL A 87 13.58 -36.99 21.02
CA VAL A 87 13.27 -35.99 19.99
C VAL A 87 14.54 -35.37 19.42
N ARG A 88 15.48 -34.98 20.30
CA ARG A 88 16.80 -34.45 19.90
C ARG A 88 17.55 -35.43 19.00
N ALA A 89 17.63 -36.70 19.39
CA ALA A 89 18.32 -37.72 18.62
C ALA A 89 17.68 -37.94 17.23
N LYS A 90 16.35 -37.99 17.17
CA LYS A 90 15.62 -38.16 15.90
C LYS A 90 15.80 -36.98 14.95
N TYR A 91 15.67 -35.76 15.46
CA TYR A 91 15.87 -34.56 14.65
C TYR A 91 17.32 -34.42 14.16
N ARG A 92 18.32 -34.64 15.03
CA ARG A 92 19.74 -34.66 14.64
C ARG A 92 20.02 -35.64 13.51
N THR A 93 19.45 -36.83 13.59
CA THR A 93 19.63 -37.87 12.56
C THR A 93 19.06 -37.41 11.23
N ALA A 94 17.80 -36.94 11.22
CA ALA A 94 17.16 -36.43 10.01
C ALA A 94 17.91 -35.22 9.41
N LEU A 95 18.39 -34.30 10.24
CA LEU A 95 19.11 -33.12 9.78
C LEU A 95 20.50 -33.48 9.20
N LYS A 96 21.20 -34.45 9.78
CA LYS A 96 22.46 -34.98 9.22
C LYS A 96 22.26 -35.61 7.83
N GLU A 97 21.18 -36.37 7.65
CA GLU A 97 20.83 -36.94 6.35
C GLU A 97 20.47 -35.85 5.33
N ASP A 98 19.68 -34.84 5.74
CA ASP A 98 19.34 -33.70 4.89
C ASP A 98 20.59 -32.91 4.47
N LEU A 99 21.54 -32.69 5.39
CA LEU A 99 22.83 -32.06 5.11
C LEU A 99 23.71 -32.88 4.17
N ALA A 100 23.77 -34.20 4.35
CA ALA A 100 24.54 -35.08 3.46
C ALA A 100 24.00 -35.00 2.01
N ARG A 101 22.68 -35.09 1.83
CA ARG A 101 22.01 -34.91 0.54
C ARG A 101 22.28 -33.53 -0.07
N ALA A 102 22.26 -32.48 0.75
CA ALA A 102 22.54 -31.12 0.31
C ALA A 102 24.00 -30.95 -0.18
N LYS A 103 24.98 -31.52 0.53
CA LYS A 103 26.39 -31.51 0.12
C LYS A 103 26.61 -32.29 -1.18
N GLU A 104 25.97 -33.44 -1.32
CA GLU A 104 26.00 -34.20 -2.57
C GLU A 104 25.43 -33.40 -3.74
N ALA A 105 24.29 -32.74 -3.53
CA ALA A 105 23.69 -31.86 -4.54
C ALA A 105 24.58 -30.64 -4.88
N LEU A 106 25.42 -30.15 -3.96
CA LEU A 106 26.32 -29.02 -4.18
C LEU A 106 27.58 -29.40 -4.98
N HIS A 107 28.17 -30.57 -4.69
CA HIS A 107 29.46 -31.01 -5.23
C HIS A 107 29.38 -31.68 -6.60
N ALA A 108 28.18 -32.04 -7.08
CA ALA A 108 28.05 -32.76 -8.33
C ALA A 108 28.49 -31.92 -9.55
N GLU A 109 29.44 -32.45 -10.31
CA GLU A 109 29.86 -31.88 -11.60
C GLU A 109 28.85 -32.16 -12.73
N ARG A 110 28.07 -33.25 -12.60
CA ARG A 110 26.98 -33.62 -13.52
C ARG A 110 25.78 -34.15 -12.73
N GLY A 111 24.60 -33.59 -12.98
CA GLY A 111 23.33 -34.10 -12.48
C GLY A 111 22.58 -34.89 -13.54
N ASP A 112 21.77 -35.86 -13.10
CA ASP A 112 20.97 -36.77 -13.94
C ASP A 112 19.46 -36.60 -13.74
N ARG A 113 19.05 -35.78 -12.76
CA ARG A 113 17.64 -35.54 -12.45
C ARG A 113 17.35 -34.05 -12.24
N LEU A 114 16.31 -33.55 -12.90
CA LEU A 114 15.85 -32.17 -12.78
C LEU A 114 15.06 -31.97 -11.48
N CYS A 115 15.43 -30.96 -10.68
CA CYS A 115 14.65 -30.55 -9.53
C CYS A 115 13.48 -29.66 -9.99
N GLY A 116 12.24 -30.07 -9.70
CA GLY A 116 11.04 -29.30 -10.07
C GLY A 116 10.84 -27.97 -9.33
N ILE A 117 11.73 -27.62 -8.41
CA ILE A 117 11.66 -26.36 -7.65
C ILE A 117 12.74 -25.37 -8.09
N CYS A 118 14.02 -25.77 -8.04
CA CYS A 118 15.10 -24.88 -8.48
C CYS A 118 15.42 -24.98 -9.97
N GLY A 119 14.82 -25.93 -10.72
CA GLY A 119 15.09 -26.09 -12.15
C GLY A 119 16.49 -26.63 -12.49
N GLU A 120 17.28 -27.03 -11.50
CA GLU A 120 18.65 -27.51 -11.71
C GLU A 120 18.74 -29.04 -11.85
N LEU A 121 19.67 -29.49 -12.70
CA LEU A 121 20.07 -30.90 -12.77
C LEU A 121 20.95 -31.25 -11.57
N ARG A 122 20.53 -32.23 -10.77
CA ARG A 122 21.23 -32.70 -9.57
C ARG A 122 21.34 -34.24 -9.57
N PRO A 123 22.28 -34.85 -8.83
CA PRO A 123 22.36 -36.31 -8.71
C PRO A 123 21.10 -36.90 -8.09
N SER A 124 20.58 -37.97 -8.68
CA SER A 124 19.40 -38.69 -8.20
C SER A 124 19.52 -39.16 -6.75
N ALA A 125 20.73 -39.52 -6.30
CA ALA A 125 21.02 -39.94 -4.92
C ALA A 125 20.79 -38.81 -3.88
N GLY A 126 20.93 -37.55 -4.30
CA GLY A 126 20.68 -36.39 -3.46
C GLY A 126 19.20 -35.99 -3.36
N PHE A 127 18.27 -36.72 -3.99
CA PHE A 127 16.83 -36.39 -3.91
C PHE A 127 16.16 -37.03 -2.70
N VAL A 128 15.12 -36.37 -2.20
CA VAL A 128 14.28 -36.86 -1.10
C VAL A 128 12.80 -36.59 -1.39
N MET A 129 11.95 -37.53 -1.00
CA MET A 129 10.50 -37.36 -1.04
C MET A 129 10.05 -36.59 0.20
N LEU A 130 9.40 -35.44 -0.01
CA LEU A 130 8.84 -34.61 1.05
C LEU A 130 7.32 -34.61 1.01
N ARG A 131 6.71 -34.48 2.18
CA ARG A 131 5.27 -34.29 2.35
C ARG A 131 5.02 -33.05 3.21
N ARG A 132 3.76 -32.85 3.59
CA ARG A 132 3.30 -31.74 4.44
C ARG A 132 4.09 -31.55 5.74
N ASP A 133 4.66 -32.63 6.26
CA ASP A 133 5.51 -32.64 7.46
C ASP A 133 6.85 -31.93 7.29
N ARG A 134 7.29 -31.68 6.05
CA ARG A 134 8.55 -31.00 5.73
C ARG A 134 8.45 -29.95 4.62
N PHE A 135 7.35 -29.90 3.87
CA PHE A 135 7.07 -28.90 2.85
C PHE A 135 5.66 -28.34 3.09
N PRO A 136 5.52 -27.07 3.50
CA PRO A 136 4.23 -26.49 3.82
C PRO A 136 3.25 -26.47 2.64
N LEU A 137 1.96 -26.55 2.94
CA LEU A 137 0.82 -26.48 2.01
C LEU A 137 0.69 -27.63 1.00
N LEU A 138 1.58 -28.63 1.04
CA LEU A 138 1.31 -29.90 0.36
C LEU A 138 0.09 -30.58 0.98
N SER A 139 -0.85 -31.03 0.16
CA SER A 139 -2.10 -31.68 0.59
C SER A 139 -2.43 -32.89 -0.29
N GLY A 140 -3.32 -33.76 0.21
CA GLY A 140 -3.82 -34.93 -0.52
C GLY A 140 -3.20 -36.27 -0.11
N ALA A 141 -3.95 -37.34 -0.37
CA ALA A 141 -3.47 -38.72 -0.36
C ALA A 141 -2.60 -39.00 -1.61
N VAL A 142 -1.99 -40.19 -1.70
CA VAL A 142 -1.18 -40.66 -2.85
C VAL A 142 -1.82 -40.30 -4.21
N ASN A 143 -3.15 -40.34 -4.29
CA ASN A 143 -3.94 -40.08 -5.50
C ASN A 143 -3.93 -38.63 -6.01
N PHE A 144 -3.41 -37.67 -5.25
CA PHE A 144 -3.43 -36.24 -5.61
C PHE A 144 -2.05 -35.70 -6.02
N TYR A 145 -1.04 -36.57 -6.05
CA TYR A 145 0.32 -36.22 -6.50
C TYR A 145 0.56 -36.77 -7.92
N PRO A 146 1.28 -36.03 -8.78
CA PRO A 146 1.60 -36.49 -10.14
C PRO A 146 2.24 -37.88 -10.14
N GLY A 147 1.70 -38.82 -10.89
CA GLY A 147 2.26 -40.18 -11.01
C GLY A 147 2.03 -41.10 -9.80
N PHE A 148 1.03 -40.81 -8.95
CA PHE A 148 0.71 -41.61 -7.76
C PHE A 148 1.89 -41.78 -6.79
N VAL A 149 2.82 -40.83 -6.76
CA VAL A 149 3.91 -40.81 -5.77
C VAL A 149 3.46 -40.13 -4.50
N TYR A 150 3.82 -40.68 -3.35
CA TYR A 150 3.41 -40.11 -2.07
C TYR A 150 4.31 -38.94 -1.66
N GLY A 151 4.00 -37.74 -2.15
CA GLY A 151 4.73 -36.50 -1.88
C GLY A 151 5.43 -35.91 -3.11
N VAL A 152 6.34 -34.96 -2.88
CA VAL A 152 7.11 -34.26 -3.92
C VAL A 152 8.60 -34.56 -3.76
N ALA A 153 9.25 -34.98 -4.85
CA ALA A 153 10.69 -35.24 -4.87
C ALA A 153 11.48 -33.94 -5.06
N LEU A 154 12.30 -33.57 -4.09
CA LEU A 154 13.18 -32.39 -4.17
C LEU A 154 14.65 -32.77 -4.08
N CYS A 155 15.52 -31.96 -4.67
CA CYS A 155 16.96 -32.09 -4.43
C CYS A 155 17.32 -31.71 -2.98
N GLY A 156 18.44 -32.24 -2.48
CA GLY A 156 18.88 -32.07 -1.10
C GLY A 156 19.05 -30.61 -0.67
N LEU A 157 19.45 -29.71 -1.57
CA LEU A 157 19.58 -28.28 -1.28
C LEU A 157 18.23 -27.62 -1.01
N CYS A 158 17.23 -27.82 -1.88
CA CYS A 158 15.88 -27.29 -1.67
C CYS A 158 15.23 -27.91 -0.43
N ALA A 159 15.43 -29.21 -0.20
CA ALA A 159 14.91 -29.89 0.98
C ALA A 159 15.55 -29.37 2.28
N LEU A 160 16.86 -29.13 2.29
CA LEU A 160 17.54 -28.53 3.44
C LEU A 160 17.05 -27.10 3.66
N ALA A 161 16.94 -26.28 2.61
CA ALA A 161 16.45 -24.90 2.69
C ALA A 161 15.07 -24.83 3.38
N LEU A 162 14.14 -25.73 3.06
CA LEU A 162 12.83 -25.78 3.74
C LEU A 162 12.96 -25.89 5.26
N ARG A 163 13.95 -26.63 5.79
CA ARG A 163 14.17 -26.71 7.26
C ARG A 163 14.52 -25.35 7.87
N PHE A 164 15.23 -24.51 7.12
CA PHE A 164 15.64 -23.17 7.54
C PHE A 164 14.50 -22.15 7.46
N SER A 165 13.41 -22.44 6.73
CA SER A 165 12.34 -21.46 6.49
C SER A 165 11.76 -20.91 7.80
N VAL A 166 11.79 -21.69 8.88
CA VAL A 166 11.35 -21.28 10.23
C VAL A 166 11.98 -19.97 10.70
N ALA A 167 13.22 -19.68 10.33
CA ALA A 167 13.91 -18.46 10.75
C ALA A 167 13.65 -17.26 9.80
N SER A 168 12.85 -17.44 8.76
CA SER A 168 12.31 -16.35 7.94
C SER A 168 10.83 -16.11 8.20
N LEU A 169 10.18 -16.94 9.02
CA LEU A 169 8.78 -16.82 9.37
C LEU A 169 8.56 -15.78 10.47
N LEU A 170 7.54 -14.98 10.26
CA LEU A 170 7.05 -13.93 11.13
C LEU A 170 5.58 -14.20 11.46
N ARG A 171 5.04 -13.48 12.43
CA ARG A 171 3.63 -13.54 12.81
C ARG A 171 2.98 -12.19 12.63
N VAL A 172 1.76 -12.09 12.08
CA VAL A 172 1.09 -10.78 11.84
C VAL A 172 0.79 -10.01 13.14
N GLY A 173 0.69 -10.72 14.27
CA GLY A 173 0.48 -10.21 15.62
C GLY A 173 0.45 -11.38 16.59
N GLU A 174 0.28 -11.19 17.91
CA GLU A 174 0.43 -12.28 18.91
C GLU A 174 -0.39 -13.56 18.62
N ARG A 175 -1.57 -13.43 17.99
CA ARG A 175 -2.44 -14.55 17.59
C ARG A 175 -2.69 -14.63 16.08
N GLY A 176 -1.90 -13.88 15.31
CA GLY A 176 -2.02 -13.78 13.87
C GLY A 176 -1.49 -15.00 13.12
N ARG A 177 -1.79 -15.04 11.82
CA ARG A 177 -1.22 -16.01 10.88
C ARG A 177 0.28 -15.82 10.73
N LEU A 178 0.93 -16.86 10.20
CA LEU A 178 2.35 -16.80 9.86
C LEU A 178 2.51 -16.16 8.50
N TRP A 179 3.64 -15.47 8.31
CA TRP A 179 3.96 -14.85 7.04
C TRP A 179 5.46 -14.70 6.85
N PHE A 180 5.88 -14.40 5.63
CA PHE A 180 7.24 -13.99 5.31
C PHE A 180 7.23 -13.10 4.07
N LEU A 181 8.30 -12.32 3.91
CA LEU A 181 8.51 -11.47 2.75
C LEU A 181 9.35 -12.23 1.71
N HIS A 182 8.77 -12.54 0.55
CA HIS A 182 9.51 -13.13 -0.57
C HIS A 182 10.07 -12.00 -1.44
N CYS A 183 11.40 -11.94 -1.49
CA CYS A 183 12.14 -10.85 -2.09
C CYS A 183 13.46 -11.41 -2.65
N PRO A 184 13.77 -11.24 -3.96
CA PRO A 184 14.98 -11.76 -4.59
C PRO A 184 16.20 -10.86 -4.34
N SER A 185 16.40 -10.42 -3.09
CA SER A 185 17.56 -9.65 -2.65
C SER A 185 18.24 -10.35 -1.48
N ASP A 186 19.44 -10.87 -1.72
CA ASP A 186 20.27 -11.55 -0.71
C ASP A 186 20.42 -10.71 0.55
N ILE A 187 20.67 -9.41 0.38
CA ILE A 187 20.89 -8.47 1.49
C ILE A 187 19.60 -8.29 2.30
N VAL A 188 18.48 -7.99 1.65
CA VAL A 188 17.21 -7.73 2.36
C VAL A 188 16.68 -9.00 3.01
N ALA A 189 16.61 -10.10 2.27
CA ALA A 189 16.04 -11.36 2.74
C ALA A 189 16.88 -11.95 3.89
N ALA A 190 18.21 -11.97 3.77
CA ALA A 190 19.08 -12.42 4.86
C ALA A 190 19.00 -11.48 6.07
N ARG A 191 18.87 -10.16 5.87
CA ARG A 191 18.73 -9.20 6.98
C ARG A 191 17.45 -9.43 7.78
N ILE A 192 16.33 -9.69 7.11
CA ILE A 192 15.06 -10.01 7.77
C ILE A 192 15.22 -11.26 8.63
N ALA A 193 15.75 -12.34 8.04
CA ALA A 193 15.95 -13.61 8.76
C ALA A 193 16.95 -13.46 9.93
N GLN A 194 18.00 -12.65 9.75
CA GLN A 194 18.99 -12.35 10.79
C GLN A 194 18.37 -11.64 11.98
N GLU A 195 17.61 -10.56 11.76
CA GLU A 195 17.12 -9.68 12.84
C GLU A 195 15.85 -10.23 13.51
N TYR A 196 14.88 -10.65 12.70
CA TYR A 196 13.55 -11.02 13.17
C TYR A 196 13.35 -12.53 13.36
N GLY A 197 14.24 -13.35 12.78
CA GLY A 197 14.30 -14.79 13.02
C GLY A 197 15.38 -15.17 14.03
N TRP A 198 16.62 -15.31 13.54
CA TRP A 198 17.75 -15.78 14.34
C TRP A 198 18.02 -14.92 15.58
N GLY A 199 18.08 -13.59 15.41
CA GLY A 199 18.28 -12.64 16.49
C GLY A 199 17.15 -12.71 17.53
N HIS A 200 15.91 -12.84 17.09
CA HIS A 200 14.75 -12.99 17.97
C HIS A 200 14.81 -14.30 18.78
N PHE A 201 15.06 -15.45 18.13
CA PHE A 201 15.19 -16.72 18.85
C PHE A 201 16.34 -16.70 19.86
N ARG A 202 17.49 -16.10 19.52
CA ARG A 202 18.61 -15.93 20.45
C ARG A 202 18.22 -15.10 21.67
N ARG A 203 17.49 -14.00 21.48
CA ARG A 203 16.99 -13.17 22.59
C ARG A 203 16.04 -13.95 23.52
N LEU A 204 15.10 -14.72 22.97
CA LEU A 204 14.19 -15.55 23.76
C LEU A 204 14.93 -16.64 24.55
N ILE A 205 15.89 -17.33 23.92
CA ILE A 205 16.73 -18.33 24.61
C ILE A 205 17.52 -17.69 25.75
N ALA A 206 18.17 -16.55 25.50
CA ALA A 206 18.95 -15.84 26.52
C ALA A 206 18.07 -15.34 27.69
N ALA A 207 16.82 -14.98 27.42
CA ALA A 207 15.84 -14.59 28.43
C ALA A 207 15.13 -15.77 29.12
N ASN A 208 15.48 -17.02 28.77
CA ASN A 208 14.79 -18.24 29.20
C ASN A 208 13.27 -18.21 28.97
N GLN A 209 12.85 -17.66 27.83
CA GLN A 209 11.45 -17.58 27.41
C GLN A 209 11.15 -18.66 26.36
N PRO A 210 9.90 -19.15 26.27
CA PRO A 210 9.52 -20.07 25.21
C PRO A 210 9.73 -19.41 23.85
N LEU A 211 10.25 -20.17 22.88
CA LEU A 211 10.39 -19.64 21.52
C LEU A 211 9.00 -19.35 20.92
N ASP A 212 8.94 -18.29 20.11
CA ASP A 212 7.82 -18.02 19.19
C ASP A 212 8.34 -17.20 18.00
N PHE A 213 7.54 -17.09 16.94
CA PHE A 213 7.88 -16.21 15.81
C PHE A 213 7.66 -14.75 16.20
N TYR A 214 8.52 -13.87 15.68
CA TYR A 214 8.41 -12.44 15.93
C TYR A 214 7.06 -11.90 15.43
N GLY A 215 6.33 -11.22 16.32
CA GLY A 215 5.01 -10.65 16.02
C GLY A 215 4.68 -9.35 16.76
N ASP A 216 5.63 -8.76 17.48
CA ASP A 216 5.43 -7.49 18.20
C ASP A 216 5.59 -6.30 17.24
N TRP A 217 4.64 -6.16 16.33
CA TRP A 217 4.60 -5.07 15.34
C TRP A 217 3.91 -3.82 15.85
N ARG A 218 3.13 -3.92 16.93
CA ARG A 218 2.24 -2.85 17.44
C ARG A 218 1.38 -2.22 16.34
N THR A 219 0.78 -3.05 15.50
CA THR A 219 -0.05 -2.66 14.35
C THR A 219 -1.28 -3.57 14.24
N SER A 220 -2.07 -3.40 13.18
CA SER A 220 -3.27 -4.20 12.92
C SER A 220 -3.36 -4.63 11.46
N GLY A 221 -3.82 -5.86 11.24
CA GLY A 221 -3.98 -6.45 9.91
C GLY A 221 -2.68 -6.95 9.27
N ASN A 222 -2.82 -7.77 8.22
CA ASN A 222 -1.69 -8.32 7.47
C ASN A 222 -0.85 -7.20 6.85
N SER A 223 -1.50 -6.26 6.18
CA SER A 223 -0.86 -5.11 5.53
C SER A 223 -0.12 -4.22 6.52
N GLY A 224 -0.67 -4.03 7.74
CA GLY A 224 0.00 -3.26 8.79
C GLY A 224 1.33 -3.88 9.20
N ALA A 225 1.37 -5.19 9.43
CA ALA A 225 2.61 -5.90 9.78
C ALA A 225 3.66 -5.81 8.67
N ILE A 226 3.24 -5.92 7.41
CA ILE A 226 4.11 -5.78 6.24
C ILE A 226 4.71 -4.37 6.17
N LEU A 227 3.88 -3.33 6.25
CA LEU A 227 4.34 -1.94 6.20
C LEU A 227 5.26 -1.61 7.38
N CYS A 228 4.93 -2.06 8.59
CA CYS A 228 5.81 -1.90 9.76
C CYS A 228 7.17 -2.58 9.55
N LEU A 229 7.23 -3.78 8.96
CA LEU A 229 8.52 -4.39 8.60
C LEU A 229 9.31 -3.49 7.65
N LEU A 230 8.68 -3.01 6.58
CA LEU A 230 9.34 -2.18 5.57
C LEU A 230 9.85 -0.86 6.18
N CYS A 231 9.08 -0.21 7.06
CA CYS A 231 9.51 0.96 7.79
C CYS A 231 10.70 0.67 8.71
N GLN A 232 10.65 -0.43 9.47
CA GLN A 232 11.74 -0.79 10.37
C GLN A 232 13.03 -1.17 9.63
N LEU A 233 12.93 -1.80 8.45
CA LEU A 233 14.09 -2.11 7.61
C LEU A 233 14.79 -0.83 7.14
N LEU A 234 14.02 0.15 6.67
CA LEU A 234 14.55 1.47 6.31
C LEU A 234 15.16 2.18 7.52
N TRP A 235 14.45 2.21 8.65
CA TRP A 235 14.93 2.88 9.85
C TRP A 235 16.24 2.29 10.40
N LYS A 236 16.29 0.96 10.57
CA LYS A 236 17.43 0.27 11.20
C LYS A 236 18.63 0.07 10.28
N PHE A 237 18.39 -0.02 8.97
CA PHE A 237 19.42 -0.39 8.00
C PHE A 237 19.49 0.59 6.82
N SER A 238 19.14 1.86 7.05
CA SER A 238 19.06 2.91 6.02
C SER A 238 20.30 2.98 5.12
N SER A 239 21.50 2.93 5.69
CA SER A 239 22.76 3.00 4.94
C SER A 239 22.99 1.85 3.96
N GLN A 240 22.33 0.70 4.18
CA GLN A 240 22.50 -0.52 3.37
C GLN A 240 21.34 -0.75 2.41
N LEU A 241 20.11 -0.46 2.85
CA LEU A 241 18.90 -0.85 2.14
C LEU A 241 18.30 0.26 1.27
N ARG A 242 18.69 1.52 1.50
CA ARG A 242 18.16 2.68 0.77
C ARG A 242 18.33 2.54 -0.74
N THR A 243 19.55 2.23 -1.21
CA THR A 243 19.81 2.04 -2.66
C THR A 243 19.04 0.84 -3.23
N ILE A 244 18.79 -0.19 -2.42
CA ILE A 244 18.08 -1.38 -2.89
C ILE A 244 16.58 -1.08 -3.05
N TYR A 245 16.00 -0.23 -2.20
CA TYR A 245 14.61 0.22 -2.35
C TYR A 245 14.41 1.03 -3.64
N GLN A 246 15.35 1.92 -3.99
CA GLN A 246 15.29 2.77 -5.22
C GLN A 246 15.20 2.00 -6.53
N HIS A 247 15.77 0.80 -6.58
CA HIS A 247 15.76 0.01 -7.81
C HIS A 247 14.52 -0.86 -7.95
N GLY A 248 13.62 -0.81 -6.96
CA GLY A 248 12.45 -1.65 -6.85
C GLY A 248 12.83 -3.10 -6.64
N ILE A 249 12.33 -3.70 -5.56
CA ILE A 249 12.48 -5.14 -5.36
C ILE A 249 11.11 -5.76 -5.50
N PRO A 250 10.87 -6.59 -6.53
CA PRO A 250 9.62 -7.35 -6.62
C PRO A 250 9.43 -8.12 -5.32
N THR A 251 8.37 -7.75 -4.60
CA THR A 251 8.18 -8.22 -3.23
C THR A 251 6.75 -8.70 -3.06
N VAL A 252 6.59 -9.94 -2.59
CA VAL A 252 5.30 -10.52 -2.24
C VAL A 252 5.37 -11.03 -0.81
N ALA A 253 4.48 -10.53 0.05
CA ALA A 253 4.32 -11.10 1.38
C ALA A 253 3.36 -12.29 1.29
N TYR A 254 3.82 -13.47 1.70
CA TYR A 254 2.97 -14.66 1.75
C TYR A 254 2.46 -14.88 3.16
N VAL A 255 1.16 -14.70 3.37
CA VAL A 255 0.47 -15.00 4.63
C VAL A 255 -0.15 -16.39 4.52
N PHE A 256 0.12 -17.29 5.46
CA PHE A 256 -0.31 -18.68 5.33
C PHE A 256 -0.68 -19.33 6.67
N SER A 257 -1.37 -20.46 6.57
CA SER A 257 -1.54 -21.46 7.63
C SER A 257 -1.34 -22.84 7.05
N ASN A 258 -0.55 -23.67 7.74
CA ASN A 258 -0.32 -25.07 7.36
C ASN A 258 -0.74 -26.05 8.47
N ASP A 259 -1.71 -25.68 9.30
CA ASP A 259 -2.22 -26.58 10.34
C ASP A 259 -3.01 -27.78 9.76
N ASN A 260 -3.20 -28.83 10.55
CA ASN A 260 -3.89 -30.04 10.08
C ASN A 260 -5.38 -29.83 9.74
N ARG A 261 -5.95 -28.62 9.92
CA ARG A 261 -7.36 -28.31 9.63
C ARG A 261 -7.57 -27.75 8.22
N GLY A 262 -6.51 -27.40 7.51
CA GLY A 262 -6.57 -26.96 6.10
C GLY A 262 -5.33 -26.17 5.71
N GLY A 263 -5.08 -26.02 4.40
CA GLY A 263 -4.08 -25.09 3.90
C GLY A 263 -4.72 -23.74 3.60
N TYR A 264 -4.07 -22.65 4.02
CA TYR A 264 -4.42 -21.29 3.61
C TYR A 264 -3.15 -20.59 3.12
N VAL A 265 -3.24 -19.84 2.02
CA VAL A 265 -2.18 -18.96 1.54
C VAL A 265 -2.78 -17.76 0.82
N GLU A 266 -2.22 -16.60 1.07
CA GLU A 266 -2.52 -15.34 0.41
C GLU A 266 -1.19 -14.68 0.04
N GLY A 267 -1.02 -14.34 -1.23
CA GLY A 267 0.08 -13.53 -1.71
C GLY A 267 -0.35 -12.07 -1.77
N ILE A 268 0.29 -11.23 -0.98
CA ILE A 268 0.05 -9.79 -0.94
C ILE A 268 1.21 -9.11 -1.69
N PRO A 269 1.02 -8.67 -2.94
CA PRO A 269 2.06 -7.96 -3.66
C PRO A 269 2.30 -6.59 -3.00
N VAL A 270 3.56 -6.19 -2.90
CA VAL A 270 3.96 -4.86 -2.43
C VAL A 270 4.38 -4.04 -3.66
N PRO A 271 3.58 -3.06 -4.09
CA PRO A 271 3.94 -2.16 -5.17
C PRO A 271 5.28 -1.46 -4.93
N THR A 272 6.12 -1.36 -5.96
CA THR A 272 7.40 -0.65 -5.90
C THR A 272 7.24 0.81 -5.49
N SER A 273 6.16 1.48 -5.94
CA SER A 273 5.87 2.87 -5.58
C SER A 273 5.73 3.09 -4.07
N ILE A 274 5.33 2.07 -3.28
CA ILE A 274 5.29 2.17 -1.82
C ILE A 274 6.72 2.19 -1.24
N LEU A 275 7.64 1.41 -1.82
CA LEU A 275 9.04 1.40 -1.39
C LEU A 275 9.72 2.73 -1.69
N ASP A 276 9.46 3.28 -2.87
CA ASP A 276 9.91 4.61 -3.28
C ASP A 276 9.38 5.67 -2.30
N PHE A 277 8.06 5.65 -2.03
CA PHE A 277 7.41 6.56 -1.08
C PHE A 277 8.04 6.53 0.31
N LEU A 278 8.17 5.35 0.91
CA LEU A 278 8.72 5.22 2.26
C LEU A 278 10.16 5.74 2.32
N GLN A 279 10.94 5.50 1.26
CA GLN A 279 12.29 5.99 1.17
C GLN A 279 12.35 7.51 1.00
N SER A 280 11.59 8.07 0.06
CA SER A 280 11.52 9.50 -0.20
C SER A 280 11.07 10.26 1.03
N LEU A 281 10.06 9.74 1.74
CA LEU A 281 9.62 10.31 3.02
C LEU A 281 10.75 10.30 4.06
N TYR A 282 11.45 9.19 4.22
CA TYR A 282 12.58 9.09 5.17
C TYR A 282 13.75 10.03 4.81
N LEU A 283 13.99 10.26 3.52
CA LEU A 283 15.03 11.17 3.03
C LEU A 283 14.66 12.64 3.22
N GLU A 284 13.41 12.98 2.94
CA GLU A 284 12.89 14.34 3.05
C GLU A 284 12.79 14.78 4.51
N SER A 285 12.21 13.95 5.39
CA SER A 285 12.07 14.25 6.80
C SER A 285 11.88 13.01 7.65
N VAL A 286 12.88 12.72 8.49
CA VAL A 286 12.83 11.64 9.48
C VAL A 286 11.67 11.85 10.47
N ASP A 287 11.40 13.09 10.87
CA ASP A 287 10.30 13.42 11.78
C ASP A 287 8.93 13.15 11.12
N ALA A 288 8.78 13.49 9.84
CA ALA A 288 7.56 13.20 9.09
C ALA A 288 7.36 11.69 8.89
N PHE A 289 8.45 10.94 8.66
CA PHE A 289 8.44 9.48 8.60
C PHE A 289 7.97 8.86 9.92
N ASP A 290 8.52 9.32 11.05
CA ASP A 290 8.13 8.85 12.38
C ASP A 290 6.68 9.21 12.72
N GLN A 291 6.24 10.42 12.34
CA GLN A 291 4.84 10.83 12.50
C GLN A 291 3.90 9.94 11.65
N PHE A 292 4.24 9.68 10.39
CA PHE A 292 3.47 8.82 9.50
C PHE A 292 3.31 7.42 10.10
N GLU A 293 4.40 6.77 10.50
CA GLU A 293 4.35 5.43 11.09
C GLU A 293 3.50 5.42 12.37
N ARG A 294 3.74 6.38 13.28
CA ARG A 294 3.03 6.49 14.56
C ARG A 294 1.54 6.73 14.37
N GLU A 295 1.16 7.68 13.52
CA GLU A 295 -0.23 8.13 13.41
C GLU A 295 -1.07 7.29 12.45
N LEU A 296 -0.47 6.59 11.49
CA LEU A 296 -1.22 5.77 10.53
C LEU A 296 -1.05 4.26 10.71
N LEU A 297 0.09 3.79 11.23
CA LEU A 297 0.40 2.36 11.25
C LEU A 297 0.45 1.75 12.66
N ARG A 298 0.62 2.55 13.72
CA ARG A 298 0.73 2.03 15.09
C ARG A 298 -0.59 1.94 15.84
N VAL A 299 -0.74 0.89 16.65
CA VAL A 299 -1.81 0.69 17.63
C VAL A 299 -1.20 0.81 19.02
N ASP A 300 -1.61 1.83 19.78
CA ASP A 300 -1.15 2.03 21.15
C ASP A 300 -1.82 1.01 22.09
N THR A 301 -1.01 0.16 22.73
CA THR A 301 -1.47 -0.77 23.76
C THR A 301 -1.52 -0.05 25.11
N GLY A 302 -2.70 0.14 25.68
CA GLY A 302 -2.86 0.81 26.99
C GLY A 302 -4.06 1.75 27.11
N ARG A 303 -4.83 1.94 26.03
CA ARG A 303 -6.10 2.68 26.06
C ARG A 303 -7.26 1.78 26.48
N ASP A 304 -8.44 2.37 26.63
CA ASP A 304 -9.68 1.60 26.78
C ASP A 304 -9.83 0.60 25.62
N LYS A 305 -10.34 -0.61 25.90
CA LYS A 305 -10.44 -1.70 24.91
C LYS A 305 -11.26 -1.29 23.68
N ARG A 306 -12.25 -0.41 23.84
CA ARG A 306 -13.09 0.06 22.72
C ARG A 306 -12.31 1.00 21.82
N GLU A 307 -11.54 1.92 22.40
CA GLU A 307 -10.67 2.85 21.67
C GLU A 307 -9.57 2.09 20.94
N GLU A 308 -8.95 1.10 21.57
CA GLU A 308 -7.95 0.23 20.95
C GLU A 308 -8.55 -0.53 19.74
N ALA A 309 -9.76 -1.09 19.88
CA ALA A 309 -10.44 -1.76 18.78
C ALA A 309 -10.85 -0.80 17.64
N GLN A 310 -11.19 0.45 17.94
CA GLN A 310 -11.44 1.46 16.91
C GLN A 310 -10.14 1.85 16.20
N ARG A 311 -9.05 2.04 16.96
CA ARG A 311 -7.73 2.34 16.41
C ARG A 311 -7.22 1.19 15.53
N ALA A 312 -7.36 -0.06 15.97
CA ALA A 312 -6.96 -1.23 15.21
C ALA A 312 -7.73 -1.35 13.88
N ARG A 313 -9.04 -0.99 13.87
CA ARG A 313 -9.83 -0.96 12.63
C ARG A 313 -9.36 0.13 11.66
N PHE A 314 -9.08 1.33 12.19
CA PHE A 314 -8.52 2.43 11.40
C PHE A 314 -7.17 2.03 10.78
N VAL A 315 -6.24 1.53 11.58
CA VAL A 315 -4.89 1.12 11.12
C VAL A 315 -4.98 0.04 10.06
N ALA A 316 -5.79 -1.00 10.28
CA ALA A 316 -5.97 -2.07 9.29
C ALA A 316 -6.54 -1.52 7.96
N HIS A 317 -7.54 -0.63 8.03
CA HIS A 317 -8.13 -0.01 6.86
C HIS A 317 -7.11 0.83 6.08
N ILE A 318 -6.35 1.71 6.75
CA ILE A 318 -5.34 2.54 6.10
C ILE A 318 -4.22 1.67 5.50
N ALA A 319 -3.71 0.70 6.25
CA ALA A 319 -2.64 -0.18 5.78
C ALA A 319 -3.04 -0.97 4.52
N ASP A 320 -4.27 -1.49 4.48
CA ASP A 320 -4.79 -2.17 3.29
C ASP A 320 -4.87 -1.24 2.07
N ARG A 321 -5.28 0.01 2.27
CA ARG A 321 -5.32 1.01 1.18
C ARG A 321 -3.93 1.37 0.67
N ILE A 322 -2.95 1.52 1.58
CA ILE A 322 -1.55 1.76 1.21
C ILE A 322 -1.02 0.63 0.34
N VAL A 323 -1.16 -0.62 0.78
CA VAL A 323 -0.68 -1.80 0.04
C VAL A 323 -1.36 -1.94 -1.33
N ARG A 324 -2.61 -1.47 -1.46
CA ARG A 324 -3.36 -1.42 -2.73
C ARG A 324 -3.06 -0.18 -3.58
N ALA A 325 -2.15 0.70 -3.17
CA ALA A 325 -1.83 1.97 -3.81
C ALA A 325 -3.05 2.90 -3.99
N GLU A 326 -4.03 2.83 -3.10
CA GLU A 326 -5.23 3.68 -3.13
C GLU A 326 -4.99 5.04 -2.44
N PRO A 327 -5.77 6.09 -2.74
CA PRO A 327 -5.61 7.41 -2.11
C PRO A 327 -5.95 7.43 -0.61
N ILE A 328 -4.98 7.71 0.26
CA ILE A 328 -5.17 7.62 1.73
C ILE A 328 -5.60 8.93 2.40
N VAL A 329 -5.53 10.06 1.71
CA VAL A 329 -5.72 11.40 2.30
C VAL A 329 -7.07 11.52 3.00
N GLY A 330 -8.17 11.24 2.30
CA GLY A 330 -9.53 11.37 2.84
C GLY A 330 -9.79 10.44 4.03
N ALA A 331 -9.25 9.22 4.03
CA ALA A 331 -9.37 8.29 5.15
C ALA A 331 -8.51 8.71 6.36
N SER A 332 -7.55 9.60 6.15
CA SER A 332 -6.64 10.13 7.18
C SER A 332 -7.13 11.46 7.78
N LEU A 333 -8.26 11.99 7.29
CA LEU A 333 -8.92 13.15 7.86
C LEU A 333 -9.81 12.71 9.03
N VAL A 334 -9.43 13.09 10.25
CA VAL A 334 -10.17 12.75 11.47
C VAL A 334 -10.32 14.00 12.32
N GLU A 335 -11.55 14.35 12.69
CA GLU A 335 -11.84 15.48 13.58
C GLU A 335 -11.16 16.80 13.16
N GLN A 336 -11.25 17.14 11.87
CA GLN A 336 -10.61 18.34 11.28
C GLN A 336 -9.07 18.36 11.43
N ARG A 337 -8.46 17.17 11.50
CA ARG A 337 -7.01 16.99 11.54
C ARG A 337 -6.56 16.01 10.44
N LEU A 338 -5.40 16.27 9.86
CA LEU A 338 -4.72 15.31 9.00
C LEU A 338 -3.80 14.40 9.85
N LEU A 339 -4.07 13.10 9.84
CA LEU A 339 -3.19 12.12 10.47
C LEU A 339 -2.02 11.77 9.55
N GLY A 340 -0.81 11.64 10.11
CA GLY A 340 0.41 11.26 9.37
C GLY A 340 1.19 12.41 8.74
N GLY A 341 0.69 13.65 8.85
CA GLY A 341 1.38 14.88 8.42
C GLY A 341 1.37 15.12 6.91
N TRP A 342 1.35 16.39 6.50
CA TRP A 342 1.19 16.76 5.07
C TRP A 342 2.34 16.29 4.18
N ILE A 343 3.58 16.31 4.67
CA ILE A 343 4.76 15.88 3.89
C ILE A 343 4.58 14.44 3.40
N ALA A 344 4.12 13.53 4.26
CA ALA A 344 3.88 12.14 3.89
C ALA A 344 2.76 12.01 2.85
N HIS A 345 1.63 12.68 3.06
CA HIS A 345 0.52 12.65 2.10
C HIS A 345 0.90 13.23 0.74
N ARG A 346 1.68 14.30 0.72
CA ARG A 346 2.18 14.92 -0.51
C ARG A 346 3.04 13.95 -1.31
N ILE A 347 4.05 13.34 -0.68
CA ILE A 347 4.94 12.39 -1.36
C ILE A 347 4.15 11.16 -1.83
N TYR A 348 3.19 10.68 -1.03
CA TYR A 348 2.32 9.58 -1.41
C TYR A 348 1.47 9.92 -2.65
N LEU A 349 0.88 11.12 -2.71
CA LEU A 349 0.13 11.57 -3.87
C LEU A 349 1.01 11.65 -5.13
N GLN A 350 2.27 12.08 -4.98
CA GLN A 350 3.24 12.17 -6.08
C GLN A 350 3.66 10.79 -6.59
N GLU A 351 4.18 9.95 -5.70
CA GLU A 351 4.90 8.73 -6.10
C GLU A 351 3.98 7.51 -6.21
N VAL A 352 2.93 7.42 -5.38
CA VAL A 352 2.02 6.26 -5.37
C VAL A 352 0.79 6.52 -6.23
N ASN A 353 0.17 7.69 -6.10
CA ASN A 353 -1.02 8.04 -6.88
C ASN A 353 -0.70 8.74 -8.21
N GLY A 354 0.58 9.06 -8.49
CA GLY A 354 1.02 9.63 -9.77
C GLY A 354 0.49 11.04 -10.03
N MET A 355 0.17 11.81 -8.98
CA MET A 355 -0.36 13.16 -9.14
C MET A 355 0.73 14.12 -9.62
N ASN A 356 0.40 14.92 -10.64
CA ASN A 356 1.32 15.90 -11.21
C ASN A 356 1.73 16.97 -10.18
N GLU A 357 3.03 17.30 -10.15
CA GLU A 357 3.61 18.24 -9.16
C GLU A 357 3.01 19.65 -9.27
N ALA A 358 2.70 20.13 -10.48
CA ALA A 358 2.06 21.43 -10.70
C ALA A 358 0.63 21.45 -10.15
N VAL A 359 -0.11 20.34 -10.31
CA VAL A 359 -1.45 20.17 -9.75
C VAL A 359 -1.40 20.14 -8.22
N LEU A 360 -0.43 19.44 -7.62
CA LEU A 360 -0.23 19.44 -6.18
C LEU A 360 0.15 20.82 -5.62
N ALA A 361 1.08 21.53 -6.26
CA ALA A 361 1.44 22.89 -5.87
C ALA A 361 0.24 23.85 -5.97
N LEU A 362 -0.63 23.65 -6.97
CA LEU A 362 -1.88 24.38 -7.11
C LEU A 362 -2.87 24.05 -5.99
N LEU A 363 -3.01 22.78 -5.61
CA LEU A 363 -3.83 22.35 -4.46
C LEU A 363 -3.32 22.95 -3.14
N GLU A 364 -2.01 22.92 -2.89
CA GLU A 364 -1.40 23.53 -1.70
C GLU A 364 -1.71 25.03 -1.63
N ARG A 365 -1.46 25.74 -2.73
CA ARG A 365 -1.71 27.20 -2.80
C ARG A 365 -3.17 27.52 -2.57
N THR A 366 -4.07 26.76 -3.19
CA THR A 366 -5.53 26.94 -3.08
C THR A 366 -6.02 26.64 -1.67
N GLY A 367 -5.53 25.56 -1.04
CA GLY A 367 -5.88 25.21 0.34
C GLY A 367 -5.41 26.29 1.34
N ILE A 368 -4.19 26.80 1.19
CA ILE A 368 -3.67 27.89 2.03
C ILE A 368 -4.53 29.16 1.83
N ALA A 369 -4.81 29.53 0.58
CA ALA A 369 -5.64 30.70 0.28
C ALA A 369 -7.05 30.57 0.87
N LEU A 370 -7.65 29.37 0.78
CA LEU A 370 -8.94 29.06 1.37
C LEU A 370 -8.93 29.19 2.91
N ALA A 371 -7.87 28.71 3.57
CA ALA A 371 -7.71 28.83 5.02
C ALA A 371 -7.59 30.28 5.50
N GLN A 372 -6.99 31.15 4.68
CA GLN A 372 -6.80 32.58 4.95
C GLN A 372 -7.98 33.45 4.50
N HIS A 373 -8.90 32.90 3.72
CA HIS A 373 -9.98 33.67 3.11
C HIS A 373 -10.99 34.20 4.15
N GLU A 374 -11.54 35.40 3.93
CA GLU A 374 -12.52 36.03 4.85
C GLU A 374 -13.75 35.13 5.09
N ARG A 375 -14.20 34.46 4.03
CA ARG A 375 -15.31 33.48 4.07
C ARG A 375 -14.84 32.03 4.24
N GLY A 376 -13.57 31.81 4.57
CA GLY A 376 -12.92 30.51 4.64
C GLY A 376 -13.73 29.51 5.46
N LYS A 377 -14.20 29.88 6.66
CA LYS A 377 -15.04 29.01 7.50
C LYS A 377 -16.32 28.52 6.81
N LYS A 378 -17.03 29.39 6.07
CA LYS A 378 -18.25 29.02 5.32
C LYS A 378 -17.90 28.06 4.18
N LEU A 379 -16.83 28.35 3.44
CA LEU A 379 -16.42 27.57 2.27
C LEU A 379 -15.84 26.20 2.66
N ILE A 380 -14.99 26.14 3.69
CA ILE A 380 -14.46 24.89 4.27
C ILE A 380 -15.63 24.02 4.76
N GLY A 381 -16.56 24.59 5.53
CA GLY A 381 -17.74 23.86 6.00
C GLY A 381 -18.69 23.42 4.87
N ARG A 382 -18.63 24.03 3.68
CA ARG A 382 -19.30 23.52 2.48
C ARG A 382 -18.53 22.35 1.87
N LEU A 383 -17.21 22.48 1.70
CA LEU A 383 -16.37 21.38 1.20
C LEU A 383 -16.48 20.13 2.06
N GLU A 384 -16.47 20.25 3.39
CA GLU A 384 -16.61 19.12 4.33
C GLU A 384 -17.89 18.30 4.09
N ARG A 385 -18.98 18.97 3.69
CA ARG A 385 -20.30 18.35 3.49
C ARG A 385 -20.60 18.05 2.03
N ALA A 386 -19.82 18.60 1.09
CA ALA A 386 -20.08 18.48 -0.33
C ALA A 386 -19.85 17.04 -0.79
N PRO A 387 -20.85 16.38 -1.42
CA PRO A 387 -20.59 15.17 -2.18
C PRO A 387 -19.70 15.51 -3.40
N ALA A 388 -19.06 14.50 -3.99
CA ALA A 388 -18.10 14.68 -5.08
C ALA A 388 -18.61 15.59 -6.22
N ARG A 389 -19.89 15.47 -6.60
CA ARG A 389 -20.52 16.28 -7.65
C ARG A 389 -20.62 17.78 -7.33
N ASP A 390 -20.68 18.16 -6.05
CA ASP A 390 -20.90 19.55 -5.62
C ASP A 390 -19.58 20.27 -5.31
N VAL A 391 -18.45 19.54 -5.23
CA VAL A 391 -17.12 20.12 -5.01
C VAL A 391 -16.80 21.20 -6.04
N ARG A 392 -17.16 20.97 -7.31
CA ARG A 392 -16.92 21.93 -8.40
C ARG A 392 -17.63 23.26 -8.15
N ALA A 393 -18.85 23.24 -7.61
CA ALA A 393 -19.59 24.47 -7.32
C ALA A 393 -18.87 25.32 -6.26
N VAL A 394 -18.29 24.67 -5.24
CA VAL A 394 -17.51 25.38 -4.21
C VAL A 394 -16.22 25.97 -4.79
N LEU A 395 -15.53 25.25 -5.68
CA LEU A 395 -14.33 25.79 -6.35
C LEU A 395 -14.67 26.89 -7.36
N LEU A 396 -15.84 26.86 -7.98
CA LEU A 396 -16.30 27.92 -8.87
C LEU A 396 -16.54 29.25 -8.11
N ASP A 397 -16.98 29.19 -6.85
CA ASP A 397 -17.04 30.38 -6.00
C ASP A 397 -15.64 30.96 -5.72
N LEU A 398 -14.62 30.11 -5.57
CA LEU A 398 -13.22 30.57 -5.46
C LEU A 398 -12.72 31.23 -6.76
N VAL A 399 -13.17 30.77 -7.92
CA VAL A 399 -12.87 31.45 -9.20
C VAL A 399 -13.52 32.82 -9.24
N ARG A 400 -14.79 32.89 -8.83
CA ARG A 400 -15.54 34.15 -8.76
C ARG A 400 -14.89 35.17 -7.84
N GLU A 401 -14.38 34.73 -6.70
CA GLU A 401 -13.68 35.56 -5.72
C GLU A 401 -12.21 35.85 -6.14
N GLY A 402 -11.73 35.24 -7.22
CA GLY A 402 -10.41 35.51 -7.81
C GLY A 402 -9.25 34.76 -7.15
N VAL A 403 -9.55 33.73 -6.36
CA VAL A 403 -8.56 32.86 -5.72
C VAL A 403 -8.04 31.80 -6.71
N LEU A 404 -8.88 31.37 -7.65
CA LEU A 404 -8.57 30.44 -8.73
C LEU A 404 -8.85 31.09 -10.09
N SER A 405 -8.11 30.70 -11.13
CA SER A 405 -8.51 30.96 -12.52
C SER A 405 -9.39 29.84 -13.09
N GLY A 406 -10.06 30.09 -14.22
CA GLY A 406 -10.82 29.06 -14.92
C GLY A 406 -9.94 27.91 -15.41
N ARG A 407 -8.70 28.22 -15.84
CA ARG A 407 -7.70 27.20 -16.24
C ARG A 407 -7.23 26.38 -15.04
N GLU A 408 -7.03 27.01 -13.88
CA GLU A 408 -6.64 26.31 -12.66
C GLU A 408 -7.75 25.39 -12.15
N LEU A 409 -9.01 25.84 -12.20
CA LEU A 409 -10.16 24.97 -11.92
C LEU A 409 -10.16 23.74 -12.83
N ALA A 410 -9.93 23.93 -14.12
CA ALA A 410 -9.86 22.84 -15.11
C ALA A 410 -8.66 21.91 -14.91
N ALA A 411 -7.53 22.41 -14.39
CA ALA A 411 -6.38 21.58 -14.07
C ALA A 411 -6.60 20.73 -12.80
N LEU A 412 -7.31 21.26 -11.80
CA LEU A 412 -7.68 20.52 -10.59
C LEU A 412 -8.77 19.49 -10.88
N LEU A 413 -9.80 19.90 -11.62
CA LEU A 413 -10.92 19.09 -12.01
C LEU A 413 -11.07 19.20 -13.53
N PRO A 414 -10.58 18.24 -14.30
CA PRO A 414 -10.81 18.25 -15.74
C PRO A 414 -12.30 18.05 -16.07
N PRO A 415 -12.89 18.79 -17.03
CA PRO A 415 -14.30 18.65 -17.39
C PRO A 415 -14.71 17.25 -17.88
N ASN A 416 -13.73 16.47 -18.33
CA ASN A 416 -13.86 15.12 -18.85
C ASN A 416 -13.57 14.02 -17.80
N GLU A 417 -13.09 14.36 -16.60
CA GLU A 417 -12.72 13.40 -15.55
C GLU A 417 -13.34 13.79 -14.18
N PRO A 418 -14.66 13.63 -14.00
CA PRO A 418 -15.36 14.05 -12.78
C PRO A 418 -15.00 13.20 -11.54
N THR A 419 -14.38 12.03 -11.73
CA THR A 419 -13.98 11.10 -10.65
C THR A 419 -12.91 11.68 -9.72
N SER A 420 -12.20 12.74 -10.13
CA SER A 420 -11.14 13.39 -9.35
C SER A 420 -11.65 14.32 -8.24
N ALA A 421 -12.95 14.66 -8.24
CA ALA A 421 -13.53 15.66 -7.33
C ALA A 421 -13.39 15.33 -5.85
N GLN A 422 -13.56 14.06 -5.49
CA GLN A 422 -13.41 13.58 -4.13
C GLN A 422 -11.97 13.74 -3.62
N ILE A 423 -10.98 13.39 -4.45
CA ILE A 423 -9.55 13.49 -4.10
C ILE A 423 -9.16 14.95 -3.94
N VAL A 424 -9.56 15.82 -4.88
CA VAL A 424 -9.30 17.27 -4.80
C VAL A 424 -9.86 17.86 -3.50
N ARG A 425 -11.10 17.52 -3.16
CA ARG A 425 -11.73 17.96 -1.91
C ARG A 425 -10.93 17.52 -0.69
N ASP A 426 -10.60 16.23 -0.61
CA ASP A 426 -9.90 15.67 0.54
C ASP A 426 -8.48 16.25 0.67
N VAL A 427 -7.79 16.50 -0.45
CA VAL A 427 -6.48 17.16 -0.45
C VAL A 427 -6.57 18.63 -0.02
N LEU A 428 -7.55 19.38 -0.51
CA LEU A 428 -7.76 20.77 -0.07
C LEU A 428 -8.03 20.85 1.44
N LEU A 429 -8.88 19.97 1.96
CA LEU A 429 -9.15 19.91 3.41
C LEU A 429 -7.89 19.52 4.20
N ALA A 430 -7.11 18.55 3.71
CA ALA A 430 -5.84 18.17 4.33
C ALA A 430 -4.85 19.32 4.41
N VAL A 431 -4.69 20.10 3.33
CA VAL A 431 -3.84 21.30 3.30
C VAL A 431 -4.36 22.35 4.27
N VAL A 432 -5.67 22.62 4.29
CA VAL A 432 -6.30 23.60 5.19
C VAL A 432 -6.02 23.26 6.65
N TYR A 433 -6.28 22.01 7.05
CA TYR A 433 -6.12 21.60 8.45
C TYR A 433 -4.65 21.57 8.87
N GLU A 434 -3.75 21.11 8.00
CA GLU A 434 -2.32 21.15 8.33
C GLU A 434 -1.81 22.60 8.40
N TYR A 435 -2.24 23.48 7.50
CA TYR A 435 -1.89 24.90 7.54
C TYR A 435 -2.35 25.57 8.83
N GLN A 436 -3.58 25.28 9.27
CA GLN A 436 -4.13 25.77 10.55
C GLN A 436 -3.31 25.24 11.73
N ARG A 437 -2.99 23.93 11.75
CA ARG A 437 -2.12 23.32 12.77
C ARG A 437 -0.74 24.00 12.83
N CYS A 438 -0.09 24.19 11.68
CA CYS A 438 1.21 24.86 11.61
C CYS A 438 1.15 26.26 12.23
N ASN A 439 0.12 27.05 11.90
CA ASN A 439 -0.07 28.38 12.49
C ASN A 439 -0.30 28.34 14.01
N GLU A 440 -1.06 27.37 14.51
CA GLU A 440 -1.32 27.20 15.95
C GLU A 440 -0.05 26.85 16.74
N VAL A 441 0.84 26.06 16.15
CA VAL A 441 2.10 25.61 16.78
C VAL A 441 3.26 26.58 16.48
N GLY A 442 3.07 27.55 15.58
CA GLY A 442 4.10 28.52 15.17
C GLY A 442 5.12 27.98 14.16
N GLU A 443 4.76 26.93 13.42
CA GLU A 443 5.58 26.30 12.37
C GLU A 443 5.23 26.87 10.99
N SER A 444 6.19 26.85 10.06
CA SER A 444 5.92 27.16 8.66
C SER A 444 5.34 25.96 7.92
N PHE A 445 4.27 26.15 7.14
CA PHE A 445 3.73 25.10 6.28
C PHE A 445 4.77 24.62 5.24
N PRO A 446 5.03 23.31 5.12
CA PRO A 446 6.07 22.76 4.25
C PRO A 446 5.59 22.72 2.79
N ARG A 447 5.61 23.87 2.12
CA ARG A 447 5.13 24.03 0.73
C ARG A 447 6.10 23.48 -0.31
N LEU A 448 5.59 22.96 -1.44
CA LEU A 448 6.40 22.68 -2.63
C LEU A 448 7.05 23.97 -3.15
N VAL A 449 8.36 23.93 -3.32
CA VAL A 449 9.15 25.04 -3.86
C VAL A 449 9.31 24.83 -5.37
N GLY A 450 8.92 25.81 -6.18
CA GLY A 450 9.12 25.75 -7.64
C GLY A 450 8.16 26.63 -8.44
N GLY A 451 8.55 26.95 -9.68
CA GLY A 451 7.75 27.69 -10.67
C GLY A 451 7.00 26.75 -11.60
N TRP A 452 6.15 25.90 -11.04
CA TRP A 452 5.46 24.84 -11.78
C TRP A 452 4.45 25.42 -12.77
N ALA A 453 4.64 25.13 -14.06
CA ALA A 453 3.65 25.44 -15.08
C ALA A 453 2.50 24.45 -14.98
N ILE A 454 1.28 24.96 -14.89
CA ILE A 454 0.06 24.15 -14.94
C ILE A 454 0.05 23.41 -16.29
N PRO A 455 -0.39 22.14 -16.33
CA PRO A 455 -0.49 21.40 -17.59
C PRO A 455 -1.28 22.17 -18.66
N GLU A 456 -0.85 22.04 -19.91
CA GLU A 456 -1.55 22.68 -21.02
C GLU A 456 -3.00 22.18 -21.11
N PRO A 457 -3.99 23.09 -21.27
CA PRO A 457 -5.39 22.71 -21.33
C PRO A 457 -5.68 21.83 -22.55
N ASP A 458 -6.62 20.91 -22.39
CA ASP A 458 -7.15 20.13 -23.50
C ASP A 458 -7.99 20.99 -24.47
N GLU A 459 -8.52 20.39 -25.54
CA GLU A 459 -9.34 21.12 -26.51
C GLU A 459 -10.69 21.56 -25.93
N VAL A 460 -11.23 20.82 -24.95
CA VAL A 460 -12.52 21.17 -24.31
C VAL A 460 -12.36 22.47 -23.55
N VAL A 461 -11.32 22.58 -22.73
CA VAL A 461 -10.99 23.75 -21.92
C VAL A 461 -10.63 24.93 -22.83
N ARG A 462 -9.80 24.73 -23.86
CA ARG A 462 -9.48 25.79 -24.85
C ARG A 462 -10.73 26.29 -25.58
N ARG A 463 -11.65 25.39 -25.93
CA ARG A 463 -12.91 25.77 -26.58
C ARG A 463 -13.81 26.57 -25.64
N LEU A 464 -13.92 26.17 -24.37
CA LEU A 464 -14.69 26.91 -23.36
C LEU A 464 -14.14 28.33 -23.17
N GLU A 465 -12.82 28.47 -23.08
CA GLU A 465 -12.16 29.77 -22.97
C GLU A 465 -12.45 30.67 -24.20
N ARG A 466 -12.36 30.11 -25.41
CA ARG A 466 -12.71 30.83 -26.66
C ARG A 466 -14.18 31.28 -26.65
N ILE A 467 -15.11 30.39 -26.30
CA ILE A 467 -16.53 30.72 -26.24
C ILE A 467 -16.79 31.83 -25.21
N ALA A 468 -16.15 31.76 -24.04
CA ALA A 468 -16.28 32.80 -23.03
C ALA A 468 -15.77 34.16 -23.53
N ALA A 469 -14.60 34.19 -24.16
CA ALA A 469 -14.02 35.41 -24.73
C ALA A 469 -14.94 36.04 -25.81
N ASP A 470 -15.52 35.21 -26.68
CA ASP A 470 -16.47 35.67 -27.69
C ASP A 470 -17.73 36.24 -27.05
N LEU A 471 -18.33 35.54 -26.08
CA LEU A 471 -19.50 36.02 -25.37
C LEU A 471 -19.24 37.36 -24.65
N ILE A 472 -18.09 37.53 -24.01
CA ILE A 472 -17.74 38.78 -23.34
C ILE A 472 -17.67 39.96 -24.32
N ARG A 473 -17.29 39.70 -25.57
CA ARG A 473 -17.17 40.70 -26.64
C ARG A 473 -18.50 41.02 -27.32
N THR A 474 -19.34 40.03 -27.56
CA THR A 474 -20.50 40.17 -28.47
C THR A 474 -21.85 40.18 -27.77
N LEU A 475 -21.93 39.72 -26.52
CA LEU A 475 -23.22 39.52 -25.86
C LEU A 475 -23.82 40.85 -25.35
N PRO A 476 -25.05 41.19 -25.73
CA PRO A 476 -25.75 42.33 -25.15
C PRO A 476 -26.24 42.00 -23.73
N ASN A 477 -26.30 43.01 -22.85
CA ASN A 477 -26.78 42.86 -21.46
C ASN A 477 -26.09 41.72 -20.67
N ARG A 478 -24.77 41.59 -20.82
CA ARG A 478 -23.92 40.55 -20.20
C ARG A 478 -24.24 40.26 -18.75
N ARG A 479 -24.41 41.28 -17.92
CA ARG A 479 -24.68 41.12 -16.49
C ARG A 479 -25.94 40.30 -16.22
N GLN A 480 -27.02 40.59 -16.94
CA GLN A 480 -28.27 39.85 -16.80
C GLN A 480 -28.15 38.43 -17.34
N TRP A 481 -27.47 38.25 -18.47
CA TRP A 481 -27.31 36.91 -19.04
C TRP A 481 -26.48 35.98 -18.15
N ILE A 482 -25.40 36.51 -17.55
CA ILE A 482 -24.58 35.77 -16.57
C ILE A 482 -25.44 35.46 -15.32
N ALA A 483 -26.22 36.42 -14.82
CA ALA A 483 -27.14 36.20 -13.70
C ALA A 483 -28.15 35.07 -13.98
N ASP A 484 -28.76 35.06 -15.18
CA ASP A 484 -29.71 34.04 -15.59
C ASP A 484 -29.06 32.66 -15.71
N LEU A 485 -27.77 32.59 -16.09
CA LEU A 485 -27.03 31.35 -16.15
C LEU A 485 -26.66 30.83 -14.75
N MET A 486 -26.26 31.73 -13.84
CA MET A 486 -25.93 31.41 -12.45
C MET A 486 -27.14 30.91 -11.65
N THR A 487 -28.32 31.45 -11.95
CA THR A 487 -29.57 31.15 -11.24
C THR A 487 -30.37 30.01 -11.89
N ALA A 488 -29.88 29.45 -13.00
CA ALA A 488 -30.49 28.31 -13.64
C ALA A 488 -30.48 27.10 -12.70
N ARG A 489 -31.66 26.52 -12.48
CA ARG A 489 -31.92 25.34 -11.64
C ARG A 489 -32.10 24.06 -12.44
N LYS A 490 -32.43 24.22 -13.73
CA LYS A 490 -32.77 23.15 -14.67
C LYS A 490 -31.98 23.27 -15.95
N THR A 491 -31.68 22.15 -16.57
CA THR A 491 -31.00 22.06 -17.87
C THR A 491 -31.77 22.80 -18.96
N ALA A 492 -33.10 22.80 -18.88
CA ALA A 492 -33.95 23.58 -19.78
C ALA A 492 -33.72 25.10 -19.65
N GLN A 493 -33.43 25.60 -18.44
CA GLN A 493 -33.12 27.01 -18.21
C GLN A 493 -31.72 27.36 -18.71
N ILE A 494 -30.73 26.50 -18.49
CA ILE A 494 -29.39 26.62 -19.09
C ILE A 494 -29.52 26.73 -20.62
N ARG A 495 -30.27 25.81 -21.23
CA ARG A 495 -30.52 25.78 -22.68
C ARG A 495 -31.22 27.05 -23.16
N ALA A 496 -32.24 27.53 -22.44
CA ALA A 496 -32.95 28.76 -22.80
C ALA A 496 -32.03 29.99 -22.76
N THR A 497 -31.12 30.07 -21.78
CA THR A 497 -30.12 31.13 -21.68
C THR A 497 -29.13 31.09 -22.85
N TYR A 498 -28.62 29.91 -23.23
CA TYR A 498 -27.74 29.79 -24.40
C TYR A 498 -28.46 30.04 -25.73
N LEU A 499 -29.73 29.64 -25.87
CA LEU A 499 -30.54 29.96 -27.06
C LEU A 499 -30.72 31.46 -27.26
N ARG A 500 -30.77 32.26 -26.18
CA ARG A 500 -30.80 33.72 -26.29
C ARG A 500 -29.49 34.28 -26.87
N ALA A 501 -28.34 33.73 -26.48
CA ALA A 501 -27.05 34.11 -27.06
C ALA A 501 -26.93 33.69 -28.53
N LEU A 502 -27.45 32.51 -28.89
CA LEU A 502 -27.53 32.06 -30.28
C LEU A 502 -28.41 32.99 -31.13
N ARG A 503 -29.60 33.36 -30.63
CA ARG A 503 -30.53 34.28 -31.32
C ARG A 503 -29.96 35.69 -31.52
N SER A 504 -29.16 36.18 -30.59
CA SER A 504 -28.50 37.49 -30.73
C SER A 504 -27.24 37.45 -31.60
N GLY A 505 -26.87 36.29 -32.16
CA GLY A 505 -25.65 36.10 -32.94
C GLY A 505 -24.36 36.09 -32.11
N ALA A 506 -24.47 36.00 -30.78
CA ALA A 506 -23.33 36.00 -29.86
C ALA A 506 -22.72 34.61 -29.63
N MET A 507 -23.36 33.55 -30.12
CA MET A 507 -22.91 32.16 -30.01
C MET A 507 -23.24 31.42 -31.31
N SER A 508 -22.36 30.51 -31.76
CA SER A 508 -22.63 29.67 -32.93
C SER A 508 -23.52 28.46 -32.58
N LEU A 509 -24.16 27.86 -33.58
CA LEU A 509 -24.91 26.60 -33.38
C LEU A 509 -24.00 25.47 -32.87
N VAL A 510 -22.76 25.43 -33.36
CA VAL A 510 -21.77 24.41 -33.02
C VAL A 510 -21.34 24.53 -31.55
N ASP A 511 -21.22 25.75 -31.03
CA ASP A 511 -20.91 26.02 -29.62
C ASP A 511 -22.10 25.80 -28.70
N PHE A 512 -23.31 26.12 -29.16
CA PHE A 512 -24.54 25.79 -28.45
C PHE A 512 -24.68 24.28 -28.21
N LEU A 513 -24.51 23.47 -29.28
CA LEU A 513 -24.60 22.01 -29.20
C LEU A 513 -23.46 21.40 -28.36
N PHE A 514 -22.29 22.04 -28.34
CA PHE A 514 -21.18 21.65 -27.48
C PHE A 514 -21.49 21.91 -26.00
N LEU A 515 -21.99 23.10 -25.64
CA LEU A 515 -22.26 23.48 -24.26
C LEU A 515 -23.45 22.75 -23.64
N VAL A 516 -24.46 22.39 -24.44
CA VAL A 516 -25.64 21.64 -23.99
C VAL A 516 -25.87 20.47 -24.95
N PRO A 517 -25.07 19.40 -24.84
CA PRO A 517 -25.25 18.21 -25.64
C PRO A 517 -26.64 17.61 -25.43
N LEU A 518 -27.19 17.01 -26.49
CA LEU A 518 -28.53 16.40 -26.43
C LEU A 518 -28.45 15.09 -25.64
N GLY A 519 -29.27 14.98 -24.59
CA GLY A 519 -29.41 13.75 -23.80
C GLY A 519 -28.44 13.60 -22.63
N ASP A 520 -27.48 14.51 -22.46
CA ASP A 520 -26.51 14.47 -21.36
C ASP A 520 -26.70 15.69 -20.43
N VAL A 521 -27.51 15.48 -19.40
CA VAL A 521 -27.81 16.50 -18.38
C VAL A 521 -26.56 16.83 -17.58
N THR A 522 -25.84 15.82 -17.11
CA THR A 522 -24.65 16.00 -16.26
C THR A 522 -23.59 16.83 -16.96
N GLN A 523 -23.30 16.53 -18.23
CA GLN A 523 -22.30 17.27 -18.99
C GLN A 523 -22.72 18.72 -19.25
N ALA A 524 -24.02 19.00 -19.43
CA ALA A 524 -24.50 20.37 -19.57
C ALA A 524 -24.23 21.22 -18.32
N TRP A 525 -24.37 20.65 -17.12
CA TRP A 525 -24.01 21.31 -15.86
C TRP A 525 -22.50 21.50 -15.71
N VAL A 526 -21.72 20.48 -16.06
CA VAL A 526 -20.25 20.55 -16.06
C VAL A 526 -19.78 21.70 -16.94
N LEU A 527 -20.17 21.71 -18.21
CA LEU A 527 -19.76 22.73 -19.19
C LEU A 527 -20.28 24.12 -18.83
N ARG A 528 -21.47 24.23 -18.23
CA ARG A 528 -21.96 25.48 -17.66
C ARG A 528 -21.00 26.04 -16.62
N ASP A 529 -20.58 25.20 -15.66
CA ASP A 529 -19.72 25.64 -14.56
C ASP A 529 -18.37 26.13 -15.04
N TYR A 530 -17.74 25.42 -16.00
CA TYR A 530 -16.48 25.89 -16.59
C TYR A 530 -16.66 27.12 -17.46
N LEU A 531 -17.76 27.23 -18.22
CA LEU A 531 -18.04 28.46 -18.96
C LEU A 531 -18.20 29.65 -18.00
N LEU A 532 -18.92 29.47 -16.88
CA LEU A 532 -19.04 30.47 -15.83
C LEU A 532 -17.68 30.83 -15.24
N ALA A 533 -16.79 29.85 -15.01
CA ALA A 533 -15.44 30.09 -14.50
C ALA A 533 -14.66 31.08 -15.39
N PHE A 534 -14.65 30.84 -16.71
CA PHE A 534 -13.99 31.75 -17.66
C PHE A 534 -14.69 33.11 -17.78
N LEU A 535 -16.03 33.14 -17.70
CA LEU A 535 -16.78 34.41 -17.70
C LEU A 535 -16.51 35.24 -16.45
N PHE A 536 -16.31 34.62 -15.29
CA PHE A 536 -15.95 35.31 -14.05
C PHE A 536 -14.58 35.96 -14.12
N GLU A 537 -13.65 35.31 -14.82
CA GLU A 537 -12.29 35.79 -15.03
C GLU A 537 -12.23 36.90 -16.09
N LEU A 538 -12.71 36.63 -17.31
CA LEU A 538 -12.62 37.54 -18.45
C LEU A 538 -13.57 38.74 -18.36
N GLY A 539 -14.63 38.61 -17.55
CA GLY A 539 -15.76 39.52 -17.54
C GLY A 539 -16.11 40.10 -16.16
N ARG A 540 -15.15 40.16 -15.22
CA ARG A 540 -15.37 40.43 -13.79
C ARG A 540 -16.32 41.60 -13.48
N GLU A 541 -16.26 42.69 -14.25
CA GLU A 541 -17.16 43.86 -14.08
C GLU A 541 -18.64 43.56 -14.30
N ALA A 542 -18.95 42.56 -15.13
CA ALA A 542 -20.31 42.14 -15.45
C ALA A 542 -20.83 41.02 -14.54
N VAL A 543 -20.00 40.50 -13.62
CA VAL A 543 -20.39 39.42 -12.71
C VAL A 543 -21.23 40.01 -11.58
N PRO A 544 -22.50 39.62 -11.40
CA PRO A 544 -23.29 40.04 -10.25
C PRO A 544 -22.60 39.56 -8.96
N THR A 545 -22.37 40.42 -7.97
CA THR A 545 -21.71 40.06 -6.70
C THR A 545 -22.70 39.66 -5.60
N ASP A 546 -23.98 39.98 -5.81
CA ASP A 546 -25.11 39.83 -4.89
C ASP A 546 -25.92 38.54 -5.10
N ILE A 547 -25.67 37.83 -6.20
CA ILE A 547 -26.40 36.61 -6.57
C ILE A 547 -25.60 35.36 -6.17
N GLU A 548 -26.18 34.43 -5.41
CA GLU A 548 -25.56 33.14 -5.14
C GLU A 548 -25.74 32.19 -6.33
N LEU A 549 -24.71 31.39 -6.62
CA LEU A 549 -24.75 30.37 -7.67
C LEU A 549 -25.66 29.21 -7.23
N VAL A 550 -26.56 28.78 -8.12
CA VAL A 550 -27.45 27.65 -7.83
C VAL A 550 -26.81 26.32 -8.28
N GLU A 551 -26.73 25.38 -7.34
CA GLU A 551 -26.36 23.98 -7.54
C GLU A 551 -27.55 23.24 -8.21
N GLY A 552 -27.29 22.37 -9.19
CA GLY A 552 -28.33 21.83 -10.06
C GLY A 552 -29.31 20.87 -9.40
N GLU A 553 -30.61 21.05 -9.64
CA GLU A 553 -31.68 20.26 -9.01
C GLU A 553 -31.97 18.94 -9.77
N GLU A 554 -31.52 18.77 -11.02
CA GLU A 554 -31.94 17.67 -11.92
C GLU A 554 -31.03 16.42 -11.90
N GLY A 555 -29.96 16.39 -11.09
CA GLY A 555 -29.02 15.26 -11.00
C GLY A 555 -29.18 14.37 -9.75
N ALA A 556 -30.28 14.51 -9.01
CA ALA A 556 -30.51 13.82 -7.73
C ALA A 556 -31.26 12.48 -7.85
N THR A 557 -31.84 12.16 -9.00
CA THR A 557 -32.63 10.94 -9.23
C THR A 557 -31.92 9.98 -10.18
N ASP A 558 -31.71 8.76 -9.69
CA ASP A 558 -31.39 7.51 -10.40
C ASP A 558 -29.93 7.20 -10.78
N GLU A 559 -29.15 6.78 -9.78
CA GLU A 559 -28.01 5.84 -9.98
C GLU A 559 -28.11 4.58 -9.08
N VAL A 560 -29.24 4.33 -8.40
CA VAL A 560 -29.37 3.20 -7.44
C VAL A 560 -30.35 2.09 -7.90
N SER A 561 -30.96 2.16 -9.08
CA SER A 561 -32.06 1.22 -9.40
C SER A 561 -31.96 0.40 -10.71
N VAL A 562 -30.86 0.43 -11.46
CA VAL A 562 -30.79 -0.35 -12.72
C VAL A 562 -29.48 -1.14 -12.87
N LEU A 563 -29.12 -1.95 -11.87
CA LEU A 563 -28.21 -3.10 -12.04
C LEU A 563 -28.54 -4.24 -11.04
N ALA A 564 -29.83 -4.44 -10.77
CA ALA A 564 -30.33 -5.60 -10.03
C ALA A 564 -31.54 -6.22 -10.75
N GLU A 565 -31.29 -6.77 -11.94
CA GLU A 565 -31.99 -7.95 -12.46
C GLU A 565 -30.96 -8.95 -12.99
#